data_AF-H8ZCG2-F1
#
_entry.id   AF-H8ZCG2-F1
#
_cell.length_a   1.000
_cell.length_b   1.000
_cell.length_c   1.000
_cell.angle_alpha   90.00
_cell.angle_beta   90.00
_cell.angle_gamma   90.00
#
_symmetry.space_group_name_H-M   'P 1'
#
loop_
_entity.id
_entity.type
_entity.pdbx_description
1 polymer ?
#
loop_
_entity_poly.entity_id
_entity_poly.type
_entity_poly.pdbx_seq_one_letter_code
_entity_poly.pdbx_strand_id
1 'polypeptide(L)'
;MLCTRINPHPQLDLEKWLAVSVPKKNSSSLIREISKYFQNKPGFLKRIKPENDSLCVLLCKEADYLDSANSHKQFIESLGVDTETLFPAYIPIKEPKTEVEINAAIKQWPCSVKVGAPETTEVPHYIQRLVTTQSKKQEACAVSATILEDTEFSGSHAHTIFANTDTPDSFFQHSVIRMVKTISRSTSDYLCTGRTVILSSEPCLVCGMALVHGRVKRVYIAGIESPDGPYTKQSIHQNSALNHRIDVYMINGTP
;
A
#
# COMPACT_ATOMS: atom_id res chain seq x y z
N MET A 1 14.61 -4.50 16.88
CA MET A 1 13.43 -3.60 16.83
C MET A 1 12.55 -4.03 15.67
N LEU A 2 11.23 -3.95 15.84
CA LEU A 2 10.28 -4.23 14.76
C LEU A 2 9.75 -2.92 14.18
N CYS A 3 9.26 -2.92 12.96
CA CYS A 3 8.55 -1.77 12.40
C CYS A 3 7.33 -2.20 11.60
N THR A 4 6.26 -1.43 11.71
CA THR A 4 5.01 -1.63 11.00
C THR A 4 4.90 -0.61 9.87
N ARG A 5 4.57 -1.06 8.66
CA ARG A 5 4.32 -0.14 7.54
C ARG A 5 3.01 0.61 7.80
N ILE A 6 3.04 1.93 7.70
CA ILE A 6 1.84 2.78 7.83
C ILE A 6 0.99 2.60 6.56
N ASN A 7 -0.08 1.83 6.69
CA ASN A 7 -1.16 1.69 5.71
C ASN A 7 -2.48 2.05 6.42
N PRO A 8 -2.83 3.33 6.57
CA PRO A 8 -3.95 3.74 7.42
C PRO A 8 -5.29 3.23 6.88
N HIS A 9 -5.36 3.00 5.58
CA HIS A 9 -6.50 2.39 4.92
C HIS A 9 -6.00 1.34 3.93
N PRO A 10 -5.99 0.04 4.27
CA PRO A 10 -6.15 -1.00 3.27
C PRO A 10 -7.62 -0.95 2.78
N GLN A 11 -8.06 0.21 2.27
CA GLN A 11 -9.30 0.27 1.53
C GLN A 11 -9.02 -0.49 0.24
N LEU A 12 -9.53 -1.72 0.20
CA LEU A 12 -9.59 -2.47 -1.03
C LEU A 12 -10.44 -1.64 -1.97
N ASP A 13 -9.81 -1.07 -2.99
CA ASP A 13 -10.56 -0.52 -4.12
C ASP A 13 -11.29 -1.70 -4.77
N LEU A 14 -12.61 -1.69 -4.69
CA LEU A 14 -13.47 -2.74 -5.23
C LEU A 14 -14.08 -2.28 -6.55
N GLU A 15 -14.14 -3.19 -7.51
CA GLU A 15 -14.84 -3.03 -8.77
C GLU A 15 -15.96 -4.06 -8.87
N LYS A 16 -17.04 -3.67 -9.55
CA LYS A 16 -18.23 -4.51 -9.71
C LYS A 16 -18.06 -5.47 -10.88
N TRP A 17 -18.19 -6.75 -10.58
CA TRP A 17 -18.14 -7.87 -11.50
C TRP A 17 -19.47 -8.62 -11.46
N LEU A 18 -19.74 -9.43 -12.49
CA LEU A 18 -20.89 -10.31 -12.51
C LEU A 18 -20.45 -11.75 -12.21
N ALA A 19 -21.27 -12.43 -11.41
CA ALA A 19 -21.12 -13.83 -11.10
C ALA A 19 -22.46 -14.55 -11.24
N VAL A 20 -22.40 -15.86 -11.39
CA VAL A 20 -23.57 -16.72 -11.54
C VAL A 20 -23.50 -17.91 -10.59
N SER A 21 -24.64 -18.32 -10.05
CA SER A 21 -24.74 -19.49 -9.18
C SER A 21 -25.06 -20.72 -10.01
N VAL A 22 -24.26 -21.78 -9.88
CA VAL A 22 -24.51 -23.07 -10.55
C VAL A 22 -24.59 -24.21 -9.54
N PRO A 23 -25.46 -25.21 -9.75
CA PRO A 23 -25.52 -26.39 -8.87
C PRO A 23 -24.19 -27.14 -8.87
N LYS A 24 -23.80 -27.75 -7.75
CA LYS A 24 -22.55 -28.54 -7.68
C LYS A 24 -22.53 -29.72 -8.66
N LYS A 25 -23.67 -30.36 -8.89
CA LYS A 25 -23.80 -31.51 -9.81
C LYS A 25 -23.46 -31.10 -11.24
N ASN A 26 -22.54 -31.83 -11.88
CA ASN A 26 -22.15 -31.65 -13.29
C ASN A 26 -21.66 -30.23 -13.67
N SER A 27 -21.17 -29.44 -12.71
CA SER A 27 -20.72 -28.07 -12.93
C SER A 27 -19.38 -27.94 -13.67
N SER A 28 -18.60 -29.03 -13.78
CA SER A 28 -17.23 -28.99 -14.30
C SER A 28 -17.15 -28.60 -15.79
N SER A 29 -18.04 -29.15 -16.62
CA SER A 29 -18.13 -28.80 -18.05
C SER A 29 -18.50 -27.34 -18.24
N LEU A 30 -19.50 -26.89 -17.49
CA LEU A 30 -20.04 -25.53 -17.51
C LEU A 30 -18.97 -24.51 -17.13
N ILE A 31 -18.27 -24.73 -16.01
CA ILE A 31 -17.19 -23.86 -15.54
C ILE A 31 -16.07 -23.77 -16.59
N ARG A 32 -15.78 -24.89 -17.29
CA ARG A 32 -14.75 -24.92 -18.34
C ARG A 32 -15.15 -24.05 -19.53
N GLU A 33 -16.39 -24.13 -20.00
CA GLU A 33 -16.85 -23.30 -21.12
C GLU A 33 -16.94 -21.81 -20.74
N ILE A 34 -17.44 -21.49 -19.54
CA ILE A 34 -17.38 -20.12 -18.99
C ILE A 34 -15.94 -19.61 -18.95
N SER A 35 -14.99 -20.45 -18.55
CA SER A 35 -13.57 -20.08 -18.45
C SER A 35 -12.92 -19.80 -19.80
N LYS A 36 -13.32 -20.52 -20.85
CA LYS A 36 -12.85 -20.27 -22.21
C LYS A 36 -13.40 -18.98 -22.79
N TYR A 37 -14.66 -18.65 -22.47
CA TYR A 37 -15.34 -17.49 -23.01
C TYR A 37 -14.95 -16.20 -22.28
N PHE A 38 -14.98 -16.17 -20.94
CA PHE A 38 -14.62 -15.00 -20.14
C PHE A 38 -13.14 -15.02 -19.70
N GLN A 39 -12.22 -14.66 -20.58
CA GLN A 39 -10.78 -14.80 -20.32
C GLN A 39 -10.16 -13.70 -19.46
N ASN A 40 -10.79 -12.53 -19.36
CA ASN A 40 -10.21 -11.31 -18.76
C ASN A 40 -10.13 -11.30 -17.22
N LYS A 41 -10.14 -12.47 -16.56
CA LYS A 41 -10.07 -12.58 -15.11
C LYS A 41 -8.64 -12.34 -14.60
N PRO A 42 -8.41 -11.42 -13.65
CA PRO A 42 -7.12 -11.29 -12.97
C PRO A 42 -6.59 -12.63 -12.43
N GLY A 43 -5.27 -12.82 -12.51
CA GLY A 43 -4.60 -14.07 -12.13
C GLY A 43 -4.75 -14.42 -10.66
N PHE A 44 -4.78 -13.41 -9.78
CA PHE A 44 -4.90 -13.58 -8.33
C PHE A 44 -6.31 -13.97 -7.86
N LEU A 45 -7.34 -13.90 -8.71
CA LEU A 45 -8.71 -14.25 -8.34
C LEU A 45 -9.03 -15.71 -8.65
N LYS A 46 -9.73 -16.39 -7.75
CA LYS A 46 -10.32 -17.69 -8.08
C LYS A 46 -11.60 -17.46 -8.88
N ARG A 47 -11.83 -18.32 -9.89
CA ARG A 47 -13.07 -18.29 -10.69
C ARG A 47 -14.28 -18.75 -9.86
N ILE A 48 -14.06 -19.60 -8.87
CA ILE A 48 -15.12 -20.29 -8.14
C ILE A 48 -15.10 -19.85 -6.66
N LYS A 49 -16.28 -19.52 -6.14
CA LYS A 49 -16.56 -19.34 -4.71
C LYS A 49 -17.56 -20.43 -4.28
N PRO A 50 -17.15 -21.40 -3.46
CA PRO A 50 -18.05 -22.46 -3.02
C PRO A 50 -19.08 -21.90 -2.02
N GLU A 51 -20.33 -22.28 -2.20
CA GLU A 51 -21.43 -22.08 -1.25
C GLU A 51 -21.95 -23.44 -0.76
N ASN A 52 -22.87 -23.44 0.21
CA ASN A 52 -23.35 -24.66 0.86
C ASN A 52 -23.86 -25.70 -0.16
N ASP A 53 -24.69 -25.29 -1.13
CA ASP A 53 -25.30 -26.20 -2.12
C ASP A 53 -24.99 -25.86 -3.59
N SER A 54 -24.29 -24.73 -3.82
CA SER A 54 -23.99 -24.17 -5.14
C SER A 54 -22.51 -23.79 -5.27
N LEU A 55 -22.10 -23.47 -6.50
CA LEU A 55 -20.83 -22.85 -6.83
C LEU A 55 -21.10 -21.51 -7.51
N CYS A 56 -20.58 -20.43 -6.94
CA CYS A 56 -20.62 -19.12 -7.54
C CYS A 56 -19.43 -18.97 -8.51
N VAL A 57 -19.71 -18.71 -9.79
CA VAL A 57 -18.72 -18.63 -10.86
C VAL A 57 -18.60 -17.18 -11.33
N LEU A 58 -17.41 -16.61 -11.19
CA LEU A 58 -17.09 -15.24 -11.60
C LEU A 58 -16.96 -15.14 -13.13
N LEU A 59 -17.66 -14.19 -13.75
CA LEU A 59 -17.70 -14.00 -15.21
C LEU A 59 -16.71 -12.92 -15.65
N CYS A 60 -17.17 -11.67 -15.73
CA CYS A 60 -16.41 -10.50 -16.17
C CYS A 60 -16.84 -9.25 -15.39
N LYS A 61 -16.23 -8.10 -15.70
CA LYS A 61 -16.64 -6.80 -15.18
C LYS A 61 -18.06 -6.48 -15.64
N GLU A 62 -18.81 -5.74 -14.83
CA GLU A 62 -20.16 -5.32 -15.22
C GLU A 62 -20.13 -4.42 -16.46
N ALA A 63 -19.14 -3.52 -16.58
CA ALA A 63 -18.97 -2.67 -17.75
C ALA A 63 -18.76 -3.49 -19.04
N ASP A 64 -17.80 -4.42 -19.03
CA ASP A 64 -17.53 -5.31 -20.16
C ASP A 64 -18.77 -6.14 -20.56
N TYR A 65 -19.56 -6.56 -19.57
CA TYR A 65 -20.79 -7.31 -19.84
C TYR A 65 -21.82 -6.45 -20.56
N LEU A 66 -21.99 -5.19 -20.15
CA LEU A 66 -22.97 -4.28 -20.74
C LEU A 66 -22.63 -3.92 -22.19
N ASP A 67 -21.34 -3.81 -22.53
CA ASP A 67 -20.87 -3.51 -23.89
C ASP A 67 -21.30 -4.58 -24.91
N SER A 68 -21.48 -5.83 -24.50
CA SER A 68 -21.84 -6.98 -25.36
C SER A 68 -22.95 -7.84 -24.76
N ALA A 69 -23.92 -7.21 -24.09
CA ALA A 69 -24.92 -7.89 -23.26
C ALA A 69 -25.70 -8.99 -23.99
N ASN A 70 -26.11 -8.77 -25.24
CA ASN A 70 -26.89 -9.76 -26.00
C ASN A 70 -26.09 -11.04 -26.27
N SER A 71 -24.84 -10.91 -26.70
CA SER A 71 -23.96 -12.05 -26.99
C SER A 71 -23.62 -12.82 -25.72
N HIS A 72 -23.39 -12.12 -24.61
CA HIS A 72 -23.13 -12.75 -23.32
C HIS A 72 -24.36 -13.49 -22.77
N LYS A 73 -25.55 -12.89 -22.86
CA LYS A 73 -26.81 -13.56 -22.47
C LYS A 73 -27.04 -14.83 -23.27
N GLN A 74 -26.98 -14.76 -24.60
CA GLN A 74 -27.15 -15.93 -25.47
C GLN A 74 -26.16 -17.05 -25.14
N PHE A 75 -24.89 -16.70 -24.86
CA PHE A 75 -23.89 -17.68 -24.46
C PHE A 75 -24.23 -18.34 -23.12
N ILE A 76 -24.59 -17.56 -22.10
CA ILE A 76 -24.92 -18.08 -20.76
C ILE A 76 -26.17 -18.99 -20.82
N GLU A 77 -27.21 -18.57 -21.54
CA GLU A 77 -28.43 -19.35 -21.76
C GLU A 77 -28.17 -20.65 -22.52
N SER A 78 -27.23 -20.64 -23.49
CA SER A 78 -26.83 -21.84 -24.22
C SER A 78 -26.18 -22.91 -23.33
N LEU A 79 -25.65 -22.51 -22.17
CA LEU A 79 -25.11 -23.41 -21.16
C LEU A 79 -26.19 -23.94 -20.18
N GLY A 80 -27.45 -23.58 -20.39
CA GLY A 80 -28.57 -23.93 -19.50
C GLY A 80 -28.57 -23.16 -18.19
N VAL A 81 -27.94 -21.98 -18.16
CA VAL A 81 -27.89 -21.10 -16.99
C VAL A 81 -28.83 -19.92 -17.20
N ASP A 82 -29.70 -19.68 -16.23
CA ASP A 82 -30.63 -18.57 -16.27
C ASP A 82 -29.90 -17.25 -15.99
N THR A 83 -30.03 -16.28 -16.90
CA THR A 83 -29.39 -14.97 -16.77
C THR A 83 -30.03 -14.11 -15.69
N GLU A 84 -31.24 -14.43 -15.22
CA GLU A 84 -31.87 -13.78 -14.08
C GLU A 84 -31.17 -14.10 -12.75
N THR A 85 -30.34 -15.16 -12.72
CA THR A 85 -29.55 -15.55 -11.54
C THR A 85 -28.21 -14.84 -11.42
N LEU A 86 -27.90 -13.93 -12.35
CA LEU A 86 -26.70 -13.11 -12.30
C LEU A 86 -26.75 -12.14 -11.11
N PHE A 87 -25.65 -12.05 -10.38
CA PHE A 87 -25.55 -11.15 -9.23
C PHE A 87 -24.21 -10.41 -9.22
N PRO A 88 -24.16 -9.22 -8.60
CA PRO A 88 -22.94 -8.46 -8.51
C PRO A 88 -21.98 -9.03 -7.47
N ALA A 89 -20.71 -9.17 -7.84
CA ALA A 89 -19.60 -9.47 -6.98
C ALA A 89 -18.65 -8.27 -6.91
N TYR A 90 -18.23 -7.88 -5.70
CA TYR A 90 -17.29 -6.78 -5.49
C TYR A 90 -15.88 -7.33 -5.35
N ILE A 91 -15.00 -6.97 -6.27
CA ILE A 91 -13.70 -7.62 -6.48
C ILE A 91 -12.58 -6.60 -6.32
N PRO A 92 -11.49 -6.92 -5.61
CA PRO A 92 -10.31 -6.04 -5.54
C PRO A 92 -9.75 -5.71 -6.94
N ILE A 93 -9.52 -4.42 -7.20
CA ILE A 93 -8.93 -3.96 -8.48
C ILE A 93 -7.46 -4.41 -8.58
N LYS A 94 -6.75 -4.45 -7.46
CA LYS A 94 -5.33 -4.79 -7.37
C LYS A 94 -5.14 -6.04 -6.53
N GLU A 95 -4.08 -6.78 -6.85
CA GLU A 95 -3.66 -7.94 -6.06
C GLU A 95 -3.27 -7.49 -4.64
N PRO A 96 -3.94 -8.01 -3.59
CA PRO A 96 -3.63 -7.66 -2.20
C PRO A 96 -2.26 -8.22 -1.81
N LYS A 97 -1.47 -7.44 -1.06
CA LYS A 97 -0.07 -7.78 -0.74
C LYS A 97 0.18 -8.06 0.74
N THR A 98 -0.55 -7.41 1.64
CA THR A 98 -0.41 -7.61 3.08
C THR A 98 -1.37 -8.69 3.57
N GLU A 99 -1.07 -9.31 4.71
CA GLU A 99 -1.99 -10.29 5.31
C GLU A 99 -3.37 -9.70 5.59
N VAL A 100 -3.45 -8.44 6.03
CA VAL A 100 -4.73 -7.76 6.29
C VAL A 100 -5.50 -7.50 4.98
N GLU A 101 -4.84 -7.01 3.93
CA GLU A 101 -5.46 -6.84 2.61
C GLU A 101 -5.95 -8.17 2.05
N ILE A 102 -5.14 -9.23 2.17
CA ILE A 102 -5.50 -10.58 1.71
C ILE A 102 -6.72 -11.10 2.47
N ASN A 103 -6.71 -10.98 3.79
CA ASN A 103 -7.84 -11.41 4.63
C ASN A 103 -9.11 -10.62 4.31
N ALA A 104 -9.01 -9.31 4.07
CA ALA A 104 -10.14 -8.49 3.67
C ALA A 104 -10.62 -8.82 2.24
N ALA A 105 -9.71 -9.13 1.32
CA ALA A 105 -10.05 -9.52 -0.05
C ALA A 105 -10.75 -10.87 -0.10
N ILE A 106 -10.25 -11.86 0.66
CA ILE A 106 -10.85 -13.21 0.74
C ILE A 106 -12.29 -13.15 1.27
N LYS A 107 -12.60 -12.22 2.18
CA LYS A 107 -13.98 -11.98 2.65
C LYS A 107 -14.92 -11.56 1.52
N GLN A 108 -14.43 -10.77 0.56
CA GLN A 108 -15.20 -10.36 -0.61
C GLN A 108 -15.31 -11.52 -1.62
N TRP A 109 -14.17 -12.01 -2.10
CA TRP A 109 -14.08 -13.10 -3.07
C TRP A 109 -12.80 -13.93 -2.89
N PRO A 110 -12.85 -15.26 -3.08
CA PRO A 110 -11.67 -16.10 -2.92
C PRO A 110 -10.53 -15.71 -3.88
N CYS A 111 -9.34 -15.52 -3.29
CA CYS A 111 -8.13 -15.17 -4.02
C CYS A 111 -7.07 -16.28 -3.90
N SER A 112 -6.18 -16.38 -4.88
CA SER A 112 -5.01 -17.26 -4.93
C SER A 112 -3.74 -16.39 -4.84
N VAL A 113 -3.59 -15.72 -3.70
CA VAL A 113 -2.44 -14.84 -3.42
C VAL A 113 -1.40 -15.61 -2.63
N LYS A 114 -0.12 -15.28 -2.83
CA LYS A 114 0.97 -15.79 -1.99
C LYS A 114 0.81 -15.27 -0.56
N VAL A 115 1.46 -15.92 0.39
CA VAL A 115 1.52 -15.45 1.79
C VAL A 115 1.92 -13.97 1.77
N GLY A 116 1.07 -13.14 2.38
CA GLY A 116 1.27 -11.69 2.40
C GLY A 116 2.55 -11.34 3.15
N ALA A 117 3.16 -10.22 2.80
CA ALA A 117 4.22 -9.68 3.65
C ALA A 117 3.59 -9.34 5.02
N PRO A 118 4.25 -9.71 6.13
CA PRO A 118 3.77 -9.32 7.45
C PRO A 118 3.76 -7.79 7.51
N GLU A 119 2.74 -7.22 8.15
CA GLU A 119 2.65 -5.77 8.31
C GLU A 119 3.83 -5.23 9.12
N THR A 120 4.37 -6.08 9.98
CA THR A 120 5.51 -5.81 10.84
C THR A 120 6.73 -6.59 10.37
N THR A 121 7.84 -5.90 10.19
CA THR A 121 9.12 -6.47 9.73
C THR A 121 10.25 -6.07 10.67
N GLU A 122 11.38 -6.78 10.64
CA GLU A 122 12.56 -6.36 11.39
C GLU A 122 13.17 -5.10 10.79
N VAL A 123 13.48 -4.13 11.65
CA VAL A 123 14.23 -2.93 11.23
C VAL A 123 15.66 -3.36 10.89
N PRO A 124 16.23 -2.95 9.73
CA PRO A 124 17.62 -3.26 9.42
C PRO A 124 18.59 -2.81 10.53
N HIS A 125 19.58 -3.62 10.89
CA HIS A 125 20.44 -3.38 12.05
C HIS A 125 21.14 -2.01 12.03
N TYR A 126 21.55 -1.53 10.86
CA TYR A 126 22.15 -0.20 10.72
C TYR A 126 21.16 0.94 11.04
N ILE A 127 19.87 0.77 10.71
CA ILE A 127 18.81 1.72 11.08
C ILE A 127 18.57 1.66 12.58
N GLN A 128 18.57 0.47 13.19
CA GLN A 128 18.41 0.32 14.64
C GLN A 128 19.46 1.14 15.41
N ARG A 129 20.74 1.08 14.97
CA ARG A 129 21.83 1.86 15.57
C ARG A 129 21.63 3.37 15.44
N LEU A 130 21.13 3.83 14.29
CA LEU A 130 20.88 5.25 14.08
C LEU A 130 19.69 5.76 14.91
N VAL A 131 18.64 4.95 15.02
CA VAL A 131 17.45 5.27 15.84
C VAL A 131 17.83 5.45 17.30
N THR A 132 18.74 4.63 17.85
CA THR A 132 19.21 4.79 19.23
C THR A 132 20.00 6.08 19.47
N THR A 133 20.52 6.72 18.42
CA THR A 133 21.28 7.98 18.52
C THR A 133 20.42 9.23 18.33
N GLN A 134 19.15 9.08 17.95
CA GLN A 134 18.26 10.22 17.70
C GLN A 134 17.73 10.85 19.00
N SER A 135 17.50 12.16 18.96
CA SER A 135 16.83 12.88 20.04
C SER A 135 15.35 12.53 20.08
N LYS A 136 14.84 12.11 21.24
CA LYS A 136 13.44 11.67 21.43
C LYS A 136 12.57 12.74 22.10
N LYS A 137 12.93 14.02 22.02
CA LYS A 137 12.09 15.09 22.56
C LYS A 137 10.69 15.03 21.91
N GLN A 138 9.66 15.03 22.73
CA GLN A 138 8.29 15.03 22.27
C GLN A 138 7.91 16.45 21.84
N GLU A 139 7.74 16.65 20.54
CA GLU A 139 7.40 17.94 19.93
C GLU A 139 6.35 17.75 18.83
N ALA A 140 5.78 18.84 18.34
CA ALA A 140 4.77 18.83 17.28
C ALA A 140 5.30 18.30 15.92
N CYS A 141 6.62 18.25 15.74
CA CYS A 141 7.30 17.78 14.53
C CYS A 141 8.58 17.00 14.88
N ALA A 142 9.11 16.24 13.93
CA ALA A 142 10.40 15.56 14.04
C ALA A 142 11.54 16.52 14.41
N VAL A 143 12.09 16.36 15.61
CA VAL A 143 13.22 17.16 16.13
C VAL A 143 14.53 16.80 15.44
N SER A 144 14.67 15.55 15.00
CA SER A 144 15.80 15.10 14.18
C SER A 144 15.37 14.31 12.95
N ALA A 145 16.12 14.49 11.87
CA ALA A 145 15.98 13.79 10.61
C ALA A 145 17.36 13.30 10.16
N THR A 146 17.50 12.01 9.90
CA THR A 146 18.72 11.39 9.40
C THR A 146 18.47 10.89 7.99
N ILE A 147 19.27 11.32 7.02
CA ILE A 147 19.21 10.77 5.66
C ILE A 147 20.37 9.82 5.43
N LEU A 148 20.07 8.71 4.77
CA LEU A 148 21.04 7.69 4.38
C LEU A 148 21.39 7.87 2.90
N GLU A 149 22.69 7.93 2.63
CA GLU A 149 23.25 7.90 1.28
C GLU A 149 23.83 6.51 1.01
N ASP A 150 23.39 5.90 -0.09
CA ASP A 150 23.95 4.64 -0.55
C ASP A 150 25.34 4.92 -1.14
N THR A 151 26.39 4.47 -0.44
CA THR A 151 27.73 4.45 -1.03
C THR A 151 27.89 3.12 -1.75
N GLU A 152 27.77 3.13 -3.07
CA GLU A 152 27.87 1.92 -3.90
C GLU A 152 29.24 1.23 -3.78
N PHE A 153 30.25 1.89 -3.21
CA PHE A 153 31.64 1.46 -3.26
C PHE A 153 32.21 0.80 -2.00
N SER A 154 31.52 0.84 -0.85
CA SER A 154 32.13 0.38 0.42
C SER A 154 31.25 -0.52 1.28
N GLY A 155 30.03 -0.86 0.83
CA GLY A 155 29.08 -1.62 1.65
C GLY A 155 28.67 -0.90 2.94
N SER A 156 29.01 0.38 3.10
CA SER A 156 28.73 1.21 4.26
C SER A 156 27.82 2.38 3.87
N HIS A 157 26.68 2.55 4.53
CA HIS A 157 25.81 3.70 4.28
C HIS A 157 26.37 4.95 4.97
N ALA A 158 26.66 6.00 4.20
CA ALA A 158 26.94 7.32 4.77
C ALA A 158 25.63 7.89 5.30
N HIS A 159 25.68 8.63 6.41
CA HIS A 159 24.50 9.24 6.99
C HIS A 159 24.81 10.64 7.50
N THR A 160 23.84 11.54 7.37
CA THR A 160 23.91 12.88 7.93
C THR A 160 22.69 13.11 8.81
N ILE A 161 22.93 13.55 10.06
CA ILE A 161 21.89 13.84 11.04
C ILE A 161 21.64 15.35 11.05
N PHE A 162 20.37 15.74 10.94
CA PHE A 162 19.91 17.12 10.99
C PHE A 162 19.01 17.30 12.21
N ALA A 163 19.33 18.23 13.10
CA ALA A 163 18.52 18.58 14.27
C ALA A 163 18.03 20.03 14.18
N ASN A 164 16.87 20.31 14.78
CA ASN A 164 16.37 21.68 14.92
C ASN A 164 17.16 22.47 15.99
N THR A 165 17.15 23.80 15.86
CA THR A 165 17.56 24.78 16.89
C THR A 165 16.36 25.16 17.75
N ASP A 166 16.57 25.61 18.99
CA ASP A 166 15.53 25.83 20.03
C ASP A 166 14.49 26.94 19.72
N THR A 167 14.37 27.39 18.47
CA THR A 167 13.32 28.32 18.04
C THR A 167 12.24 27.56 17.25
N PRO A 168 11.18 27.08 17.91
CA PRO A 168 10.18 26.18 17.33
C PRO A 168 9.25 26.83 16.31
N ASP A 169 9.21 28.16 16.20
CA ASP A 169 8.12 28.86 15.48
C ASP A 169 8.31 28.97 13.96
N SER A 170 9.48 28.62 13.42
CA SER A 170 9.72 28.71 11.98
C SER A 170 9.74 27.32 11.33
N PHE A 171 8.74 27.01 10.52
CA PHE A 171 8.68 25.78 9.72
C PHE A 171 9.95 25.54 8.89
N PHE A 172 10.65 26.61 8.47
CA PHE A 172 11.91 26.52 7.71
C PHE A 172 13.09 25.99 8.52
N GLN A 173 13.00 25.99 9.84
CA GLN A 173 14.03 25.46 10.74
C GLN A 173 13.81 24.00 11.12
N HIS A 174 12.66 23.42 10.79
CA HIS A 174 12.40 22.00 11.05
C HIS A 174 13.49 21.12 10.44
N SER A 175 13.86 20.06 11.16
CA SER A 175 14.94 19.14 10.81
C SER A 175 14.81 18.61 9.36
N VAL A 176 13.60 18.24 8.95
CA VAL A 176 13.27 17.75 7.61
C VAL A 176 13.51 18.80 6.52
N ILE A 177 13.09 20.06 6.74
CA ILE A 177 13.29 21.13 5.75
C ILE A 177 14.77 21.47 5.61
N ARG A 178 15.50 21.52 6.72
CA ARG A 178 16.96 21.73 6.73
C ARG A 178 17.70 20.61 6.00
N MET A 179 17.30 19.36 6.24
CA MET A 179 17.81 18.19 5.54
C MET A 179 17.60 18.31 4.02
N VAL A 180 16.35 18.52 3.57
CA VAL A 180 16.03 18.64 2.14
C VAL A 180 16.81 19.79 1.50
N LYS A 181 16.88 20.95 2.15
CA LYS A 181 17.65 22.12 1.67
C LYS A 181 19.14 21.83 1.53
N THR A 182 19.72 21.08 2.46
CA THR A 182 21.15 20.76 2.46
C THR A 182 21.47 19.78 1.33
N ILE A 183 20.70 18.69 1.22
CA ILE A 183 20.88 17.66 0.19
C ILE A 183 20.68 18.24 -1.21
N SER A 184 19.66 19.08 -1.39
CA SER A 184 19.41 19.74 -2.67
C SER A 184 20.56 20.66 -3.13
N ARG A 185 21.49 21.02 -2.24
CA ARG A 185 22.68 21.82 -2.56
C ARG A 185 23.95 20.98 -2.69
N SER A 186 23.98 19.77 -2.13
CA SER A 186 25.19 18.95 -2.04
C SER A 186 25.26 17.82 -3.05
N THR A 187 24.13 17.38 -3.62
CA THR A 187 24.09 16.22 -4.52
C THR A 187 23.82 16.62 -5.97
N SER A 188 24.49 15.97 -6.92
CA SER A 188 24.13 16.05 -8.35
C SER A 188 22.84 15.31 -8.69
N ASP A 189 22.40 14.42 -7.80
CA ASP A 189 21.14 13.69 -7.94
C ASP A 189 19.94 14.61 -7.75
N TYR A 190 18.83 14.26 -8.40
CA TYR A 190 17.57 14.97 -8.24
C TYR A 190 17.04 14.84 -6.80
N LEU A 191 17.15 15.92 -6.01
CA LEU A 191 16.59 16.05 -4.66
C LEU A 191 17.03 14.91 -3.71
N CYS A 192 16.09 14.27 -3.02
CA CYS A 192 16.33 13.15 -2.10
C CYS A 192 15.90 11.81 -2.73
N THR A 193 15.91 11.72 -4.06
CA THR A 193 15.39 10.56 -4.80
C THR A 193 16.11 9.27 -4.38
N GLY A 194 15.34 8.21 -4.12
CA GLY A 194 15.88 6.89 -3.80
C GLY A 194 16.37 6.73 -2.35
N ARG A 195 16.58 7.83 -1.63
CA ARG A 195 17.16 7.84 -0.27
C ARG A 195 16.16 7.36 0.79
N THR A 196 16.72 6.87 1.90
CA THR A 196 15.98 6.49 3.11
C THR A 196 16.17 7.55 4.18
N VAL A 197 15.08 7.96 4.83
CA VAL A 197 15.08 8.96 5.91
C VAL A 197 14.60 8.31 7.21
N ILE A 198 15.24 8.65 8.32
CA ILE A 198 14.86 8.23 9.67
C ILE A 198 14.48 9.48 10.46
N LEU A 199 13.29 9.52 11.05
CA LEU A 199 12.75 10.65 11.80
C LEU A 199 12.56 10.27 13.26
N SER A 200 12.84 11.21 14.17
CA SER A 200 12.66 10.99 15.61
C SER A 200 11.21 10.84 16.04
N SER A 201 10.27 11.42 15.30
CA SER A 201 8.81 11.33 15.48
C SER A 201 8.13 11.62 14.15
N GLU A 202 6.82 11.43 14.08
CA GLU A 202 6.09 11.77 12.86
C GLU A 202 6.21 13.29 12.58
N PRO A 203 6.48 13.70 11.33
CA PRO A 203 6.64 15.12 11.00
C PRO A 203 5.28 15.84 11.02
N CYS A 204 5.30 17.18 11.03
CA CYS A 204 4.10 17.95 10.71
C CYS A 204 3.75 17.86 9.21
N LEU A 205 2.57 18.35 8.82
CA LEU A 205 2.08 18.27 7.45
C LEU A 205 3.03 18.88 6.40
N VAL A 206 3.63 20.04 6.70
CA VAL A 206 4.59 20.71 5.81
C VAL A 206 5.82 19.85 5.56
N CYS A 207 6.40 19.29 6.64
CA CYS A 207 7.56 18.42 6.56
C CYS A 207 7.22 17.09 5.87
N GLY A 208 6.04 16.53 6.12
CA GLY A 208 5.55 15.35 5.42
C GLY A 208 5.47 15.57 3.91
N MET A 209 4.88 16.69 3.48
CA MET A 209 4.76 17.04 2.06
C MET A 209 6.13 17.36 1.43
N ALA A 210 7.05 17.97 2.18
CA ALA A 210 8.41 18.21 1.72
C ALA A 210 9.15 16.90 1.37
N LEU A 211 8.93 15.82 2.12
CA LEU A 211 9.50 14.49 1.81
C LEU A 211 8.90 13.90 0.53
N VAL A 212 7.61 14.13 0.28
CA VAL A 212 6.94 13.72 -0.97
C VAL A 212 7.54 14.45 -2.17
N HIS A 213 7.68 15.78 -2.08
CA HIS A 213 8.31 16.57 -3.13
C HIS A 213 9.80 16.23 -3.30
N GLY A 214 10.48 15.89 -2.21
CA GLY A 214 11.87 15.43 -2.20
C GLY A 214 12.08 14.06 -2.84
N ARG A 215 11.02 13.35 -3.25
CA ARG A 215 11.06 12.01 -3.86
C ARG A 215 11.73 10.94 -2.98
N VAL A 216 11.65 11.11 -1.66
CA VAL A 216 12.19 10.15 -0.69
C VAL A 216 11.54 8.79 -0.91
N LYS A 217 12.35 7.73 -0.95
CA LYS A 217 11.85 6.37 -1.19
C LYS A 217 11.15 5.81 0.04
N ARG A 218 11.75 6.02 1.21
CA ARG A 218 11.32 5.40 2.45
C ARG A 218 11.58 6.28 3.67
N VAL A 219 10.66 6.25 4.61
CA VAL A 219 10.74 6.95 5.89
C VAL A 219 10.54 5.95 7.04
N TYR A 220 11.46 5.93 7.99
CA TYR A 220 11.30 5.25 9.28
C TYR A 220 11.03 6.28 10.36
N ILE A 221 10.00 6.07 11.17
CA ILE A 221 9.60 6.96 12.27
C ILE A 221 9.88 6.23 13.57
N ALA A 222 10.79 6.77 14.37
CA ALA A 222 11.19 6.17 15.63
C ALA A 222 10.19 6.43 16.76
N GLY A 223 9.71 7.66 16.88
CA GLY A 223 8.86 8.10 17.98
C GLY A 223 7.37 8.07 17.66
N ILE A 224 6.64 8.93 18.37
CA ILE A 224 5.17 8.96 18.33
C ILE A 224 4.61 9.69 17.11
N GLU A 225 3.30 9.54 16.95
CA GLU A 225 2.48 10.24 15.95
C GLU A 225 2.43 11.75 16.19
N SER A 226 2.25 12.50 15.11
CA SER A 226 2.12 13.97 15.13
C SER A 226 0.65 14.32 15.41
N PRO A 227 0.36 15.47 16.05
CA PRO A 227 -1.01 15.96 16.19
C PRO A 227 -1.76 16.01 14.85
N ASP A 228 -1.10 16.48 13.79
CA ASP A 228 -1.68 16.56 12.43
C ASP A 228 -1.64 15.22 11.68
N GLY A 229 -0.69 14.34 12.03
CA GLY A 229 -0.54 12.99 11.50
C GLY A 229 -0.55 12.91 9.97
N PRO A 230 0.44 13.49 9.25
CA PRO A 230 0.46 13.45 7.78
C PRO A 230 0.40 12.03 7.20
N TYR A 231 1.00 11.06 7.89
CA TYR A 231 1.04 9.68 7.43
C TYR A 231 0.02 8.82 8.16
N THR A 232 -0.09 8.96 9.48
CA THR A 232 -0.98 8.12 10.32
C THR A 232 -2.46 8.48 10.15
N LYS A 233 -2.79 9.77 10.00
CA LYS A 233 -4.17 10.27 9.91
C LYS A 233 -4.56 10.67 8.50
N GLN A 234 -3.69 11.40 7.79
CA GLN A 234 -3.99 11.99 6.48
C GLN A 234 -3.55 11.12 5.31
N SER A 235 -2.75 10.07 5.54
CA SER A 235 -2.27 9.15 4.51
C SER A 235 -1.64 9.82 3.27
N ILE A 236 -0.96 10.97 3.43
CA ILE A 236 -0.48 11.74 2.27
C ILE A 236 0.53 10.96 1.43
N HIS A 237 1.28 10.04 2.04
CA HIS A 237 2.25 9.17 1.38
C HIS A 237 1.60 8.16 0.42
N GLN A 238 0.28 7.99 0.49
CA GLN A 238 -0.52 7.07 -0.33
C GLN A 238 -1.53 7.77 -1.25
N ASN A 239 -1.71 9.08 -1.10
CA ASN A 239 -2.74 9.85 -1.82
C ASN A 239 -2.61 9.70 -3.35
N SER A 240 -3.65 9.17 -3.99
CA SER A 240 -3.72 8.89 -5.43
C SER A 240 -3.48 10.13 -6.31
N ALA A 241 -3.88 11.32 -5.85
CA ALA A 241 -3.73 12.58 -6.56
C ALA A 241 -2.29 13.14 -6.55
N LEU A 242 -1.40 12.58 -5.72
CA LEU A 242 0.02 12.98 -5.70
C LEU A 242 0.84 12.12 -6.67
N ASN A 243 1.95 12.67 -7.16
CA ASN A 243 2.80 12.01 -8.16
C ASN A 243 3.89 11.10 -7.58
N HIS A 244 4.02 11.02 -6.26
CA HIS A 244 5.05 10.22 -5.58
C HIS A 244 4.46 9.47 -4.40
N ARG A 245 4.97 8.26 -4.14
CA ARG A 245 4.56 7.41 -3.00
C ARG A 245 5.78 7.12 -2.15
N ILE A 246 5.61 7.19 -0.84
CA ILE A 246 6.67 6.92 0.12
C ILE A 246 6.30 5.66 0.90
N ASP A 247 7.26 4.76 1.08
CA ASP A 247 7.10 3.69 2.06
C ASP A 247 7.35 4.27 3.47
N VAL A 248 6.32 4.37 4.31
CA VAL A 248 6.46 4.90 5.67
C VAL A 248 6.31 3.76 6.68
N TYR A 249 7.21 3.69 7.66
CA TYR A 249 7.23 2.67 8.70
C TYR A 249 7.31 3.31 10.08
N MET A 250 6.44 2.89 11.01
CA MET A 250 6.57 3.18 12.44
C MET A 250 7.44 2.10 13.08
N ILE A 251 8.44 2.49 13.88
CA ILE A 251 9.26 1.55 14.63
C ILE A 251 8.57 1.23 15.95
N ASN A 252 8.27 -0.05 16.16
CA ASN A 252 7.64 -0.56 17.37
C ASN A 252 8.72 -0.83 18.44
N GLY A 253 8.48 -0.33 19.65
CA GLY A 253 9.33 -0.64 20.80
C GLY A 253 10.53 0.29 20.98
N THR A 254 10.41 1.57 20.62
CA THR A 254 11.28 2.57 21.22
C THR A 254 10.91 2.73 22.70
N PRO A 255 11.84 2.53 23.65
CA PRO A 255 11.59 2.87 25.04
C PRO A 255 11.36 4.38 25.19
#